data_AF-A0A815CSA3-F1
#
_entry.id   AF-A0A815CSA3-F1
#
_cell.length_a   1.000
_cell.length_b   1.000
_cell.length_c   1.000
_cell.angle_alpha   90.00
_cell.angle_beta   90.00
_cell.angle_gamma   90.00
#
_symmetry.space_group_name_H-M   'P 1'
#
loop_
_entity.id
_entity.type
_entity.pdbx_description
1 polymer ?
#
loop_
_entity_poly.entity_id
_entity_poly.type
_entity_poly.pdbx_seq_one_letter_code
_entity_poly.pdbx_strand_id
1 'polypeptide(L)'
;MRVYEDEVAVAPDSGLEDTCHVLKGTETSEIFTAVLGLVDITRGTNSHHKLQLLQSDNGRQYRKIDAIKAFHALFLDKTGNEWSERGNFQKLPNKHYPLEIDYD
;
A
#
# COMPACT_ATOMS: atom_id res chain seq x y z
N MET A 1 -3.15 18.97 -24.64
CA MET A 1 -2.71 19.41 -23.29
C MET A 1 -3.65 18.77 -22.29
N ARG A 2 -3.11 18.23 -21.18
CA ARG A 2 -3.82 17.91 -19.91
C ARG A 2 -4.77 16.69 -19.92
N VAL A 3 -4.88 15.85 -18.90
CA VAL A 3 -4.22 15.71 -17.57
C VAL A 3 -4.23 14.20 -17.27
N TYR A 4 -3.17 13.61 -16.71
CA TYR A 4 -3.25 12.30 -16.07
C TYR A 4 -3.39 12.54 -14.57
N GLU A 5 -4.62 12.57 -14.07
CA GLU A 5 -4.94 12.59 -12.64
C GLU A 5 -5.43 11.20 -12.23
N ASP A 6 -4.50 10.24 -12.15
CA ASP A 6 -4.73 9.03 -11.36
C ASP A 6 -4.61 9.42 -9.88
N GLU A 7 -5.72 9.90 -9.33
CA GLU A 7 -5.92 10.13 -7.90
C GLU A 7 -6.27 8.78 -7.26
N VAL A 8 -5.27 8.11 -6.70
CA VAL A 8 -5.51 6.88 -5.93
C VAL A 8 -6.34 7.25 -4.70
N ALA A 9 -7.61 6.81 -4.69
CA ALA A 9 -8.54 7.14 -3.63
C ALA A 9 -8.04 6.65 -2.26
N VAL A 10 -8.08 7.56 -1.28
CA VAL A 10 -7.92 7.21 0.14
C VAL A 10 -9.08 6.32 0.56
N ALA A 11 -8.82 5.27 1.35
CA ALA A 11 -9.90 4.39 1.80
C ALA A 11 -10.91 5.17 2.67
N PRO A 12 -12.23 5.08 2.39
CA PRO A 12 -13.26 5.88 3.06
C PRO A 12 -13.47 5.51 4.53
N ASP A 13 -12.98 4.35 4.96
CA ASP A 13 -12.95 3.92 6.35
C ASP A 13 -11.85 4.62 7.18
N SER A 14 -10.93 5.33 6.53
CA SER A 14 -9.89 6.12 7.21
C SER A 14 -10.39 7.44 7.79
N GLY A 15 -11.49 8.01 7.24
CA GLY A 15 -12.02 9.32 7.61
C GLY A 15 -11.08 10.49 7.29
N LEU A 16 -10.16 10.29 6.33
CA LEU A 16 -9.11 11.26 5.94
C LEU A 16 -9.18 11.63 4.46
N GLU A 17 -10.24 11.22 3.74
CA GLU A 17 -10.42 11.46 2.31
C GLU A 17 -10.32 12.93 1.90
N ASP A 18 -10.72 13.87 2.77
CA ASP A 18 -10.72 15.31 2.48
C ASP A 18 -9.42 16.04 2.88
N THR A 19 -8.43 15.37 3.47
CA THR A 19 -7.24 16.04 4.08
C THR A 19 -5.89 15.39 3.80
N CYS A 20 -5.88 14.27 3.07
CA CYS A 20 -4.67 13.50 2.80
C CYS A 20 -4.63 13.03 1.35
N HIS A 21 -3.43 13.06 0.76
CA HIS A 21 -3.16 12.48 -0.56
C HIS A 21 -2.23 11.28 -0.43
N VAL A 22 -2.38 10.25 -1.28
CA VAL A 22 -1.42 9.15 -1.35
C VAL A 22 -0.07 9.68 -1.80
N LEU A 23 0.98 9.40 -1.05
CA LEU A 23 2.32 9.91 -1.33
C LEU A 23 2.82 9.31 -2.65
N LYS A 24 2.97 10.14 -3.68
CA LYS A 24 3.69 9.79 -4.91
C LYS A 24 5.18 10.07 -4.70
N GLY A 25 6.04 9.12 -5.05
CA GLY A 25 7.47 9.38 -5.14
C GLY A 25 7.71 10.56 -6.07
N THR A 26 8.49 11.56 -5.65
CA THR A 26 8.74 12.76 -6.46
C THR A 26 9.61 12.48 -7.69
N GLU A 27 10.23 11.30 -7.77
CA GLU A 27 11.10 10.87 -8.89
C GLU A 27 10.68 9.53 -9.49
N THR A 28 10.08 8.64 -8.70
CA THR A 28 9.48 7.39 -9.17
C THR A 28 7.96 7.54 -9.08
N SER A 29 7.21 7.28 -10.17
CA SER A 29 5.73 7.25 -10.19
C SER A 29 5.18 6.06 -9.38
N GLU A 30 5.81 5.75 -8.25
CA GLU A 30 5.45 4.66 -7.37
C GLU A 30 4.33 5.10 -6.45
N ILE A 31 3.23 4.37 -6.57
CA ILE A 31 2.08 4.45 -5.70
C ILE A 31 2.34 3.48 -4.54
N PHE A 32 2.42 3.99 -3.31
CA PHE A 32 2.55 3.18 -2.11
C PHE A 32 1.18 2.70 -1.62
N THR A 33 0.56 1.82 -2.40
CA THR A 33 -0.71 1.15 -2.05
C THR A 33 -0.61 -0.34 -2.38
N ALA A 34 -1.07 -1.19 -1.46
CA ALA A 34 -1.17 -2.63 -1.68
C ALA A 34 -2.37 -3.20 -0.92
N VAL A 35 -3.20 -4.00 -1.60
CA VAL A 35 -4.15 -4.89 -0.94
C VAL A 35 -3.53 -6.28 -0.88
N LEU A 36 -3.52 -6.84 0.32
CA LEU A 36 -2.90 -8.11 0.64
C LEU A 36 -3.98 -9.09 1.07
N GLY A 37 -3.94 -10.31 0.55
CA GLY A 37 -4.84 -11.40 0.91
C GLY A 37 -4.08 -12.62 1.42
N LEU A 38 -4.67 -13.37 2.34
CA LEU A 38 -4.24 -14.69 2.76
C LEU A 38 -5.47 -15.59 2.84
N VAL A 39 -5.47 -16.65 2.05
CA VAL A 39 -6.49 -17.69 2.08
C VAL A 39 -5.83 -19.01 2.44
N ASP A 40 -6.27 -19.60 3.55
CA ASP A 40 -5.87 -20.94 3.99
C ASP A 40 -7.13 -21.78 4.21
N ILE A 41 -7.45 -22.63 3.24
CA ILE A 41 -8.60 -23.53 3.27
C ILE A 41 -8.49 -24.62 4.33
N THR A 42 -7.27 -25.02 4.71
CA THR A 42 -7.04 -26.08 5.70
C THR A 42 -7.33 -25.58 7.11
N ARG A 43 -7.07 -24.29 7.34
CA ARG A 43 -7.30 -23.60 8.63
C ARG A 43 -8.62 -22.83 8.67
N GLY A 44 -9.31 -22.69 7.53
CA GLY A 44 -10.53 -21.89 7.41
C GLY A 44 -10.30 -20.38 7.52
N THR A 45 -9.11 -19.89 7.17
CA THR A 45 -8.74 -18.48 7.29
C THR A 45 -8.87 -17.76 5.96
N ASN A 46 -9.55 -16.61 5.96
CA ASN A 46 -9.52 -15.64 4.87
C ASN A 46 -9.31 -14.26 5.49
N SER A 47 -8.11 -13.70 5.34
CA SER A 47 -7.75 -12.38 5.86
C SER A 47 -7.30 -11.47 4.73
N HIS A 48 -7.76 -10.22 4.76
CA HIS A 48 -7.31 -9.19 3.83
C HIS A 48 -6.84 -7.95 4.60
N HIS A 49 -5.88 -7.23 4.04
CA HIS A 49 -5.32 -6.00 4.58
C HIS A 49 -5.01 -5.01 3.46
N LYS A 50 -5.43 -3.75 3.61
CA LYS A 50 -5.02 -2.65 2.73
C LYS A 50 -3.91 -1.85 3.42
N LEU A 51 -2.80 -1.63 2.72
CA LEU A 51 -1.70 -0.77 3.15
C LEU A 51 -1.64 0.43 2.22
N GLN A 52 -1.64 1.63 2.80
CA GLN A 52 -1.50 2.89 2.07
C GLN A 52 -0.57 3.84 2.82
N LEU A 53 0.31 4.51 2.08
CA LEU A 53 1.11 5.59 2.61
C LEU A 53 0.44 6.93 2.29
N LEU A 54 -0.12 7.56 3.31
CA LEU A 54 -0.82 8.84 3.19
C LEU A 54 0.09 10.00 3.60
N GLN A 55 0.08 11.06 2.80
CA GLN A 55 0.70 12.34 3.12
C GLN A 55 -0.40 13.33 3.51
N SER A 56 -0.29 13.93 4.70
CA SER A 56 -1.18 15.00 5.12
C SER A 56 -0.73 16.35 4.54
N ASP A 57 -1.67 17.16 4.08
CA ASP A 57 -1.40 18.49 3.53
C ASP A 57 -1.21 19.56 4.63
N ASN A 58 -1.60 19.24 5.87
CA ASN A 58 -1.55 20.15 7.01
C ASN A 58 -0.25 19.99 7.81
N GLY A 59 0.86 20.47 7.24
CA GLY A 59 2.02 21.05 7.95
C GLY A 59 2.81 20.23 8.98
N ARG A 60 2.39 19.01 9.36
CA ARG A 60 3.18 18.12 10.22
C ARG A 60 4.22 17.41 9.37
N GLN A 61 5.44 17.96 9.37
CA GLN A 61 6.62 17.33 8.76
C GLN A 61 7.00 16.06 9.53
N TYR A 62 6.33 14.94 9.27
CA TYR A 62 6.99 13.65 9.42
C TYR A 62 7.99 13.51 8.27
N ARG A 63 9.20 13.03 8.56
CA ARG A 63 10.18 12.77 7.48
C ARG A 63 9.60 11.69 6.59
N LYS A 64 9.36 12.00 5.31
CA LYS A 64 8.85 11.05 4.31
C LYS A 64 9.58 9.71 4.36
N ILE A 65 10.89 9.75 4.60
CA ILE A 65 11.78 8.59 4.74
C ILE A 65 11.31 7.63 5.84
N ASP A 66 10.90 8.14 7.00
CA ASP A 66 10.50 7.28 8.12
C ASP A 66 9.17 6.58 7.82
N ALA A 67 8.26 7.28 7.15
CA ALA A 67 6.98 6.72 6.73
C ALA A 67 7.16 5.66 5.61
N ILE A 68 8.05 5.91 4.65
CA ILE A 68 8.42 4.93 3.61
C ILE A 68 9.05 3.69 4.24
N LYS A 69 9.98 3.86 5.18
CA LYS A 69 10.59 2.74 5.91
C LYS A 69 9.55 1.91 6.67
N ALA A 70 8.60 2.57 7.34
CA ALA A 70 7.52 1.88 8.02
C ALA A 70 6.64 1.07 7.06
N PHE A 71 6.31 1.63 5.89
CA PHE A 71 5.58 0.93 4.84
C PHE A 71 6.33 -0.32 4.36
N HIS A 72 7.63 -0.19 4.04
CA HIS A 72 8.47 -1.31 3.61
C HIS A 72 8.53 -2.41 4.68
N ALA A 73 8.74 -2.04 5.94
CA ALA A 73 8.79 -2.98 7.05
C ALA A 73 7.47 -3.75 7.24
N LEU A 74 6.33 -3.06 7.14
CA LEU A 74 5.01 -3.69 7.24
C LEU A 74 4.72 -4.63 6.06
N PHE A 75 5.11 -4.23 4.84
CA PHE A 75 4.97 -5.08 3.66
C PHE A 75 5.82 -6.34 3.79
N LEU A 76 7.08 -6.19 4.22
CA LEU A 76 8.00 -7.31 4.45
C LEU A 76 7.46 -8.25 5.54
N ASP A 77 6.96 -7.73 6.66
CA ASP A 77 6.40 -8.56 7.73
C ASP A 77 5.19 -9.37 7.24
N LYS A 78 4.26 -8.74 6.53
CA LYS A 78 3.03 -9.41 6.07
C LYS A 78 3.25 -10.40 4.94
N THR A 79 4.18 -10.12 4.03
CA THR A 79 4.37 -10.89 2.79
C THR A 79 5.63 -11.74 2.75
N GLY A 80 6.64 -11.40 3.55
CA GLY A 80 7.99 -11.96 3.49
C GLY A 80 8.80 -11.53 2.27
N ASN A 81 8.32 -10.54 1.49
CA ASN A 81 9.01 -10.00 0.32
C ASN A 81 9.34 -8.52 0.54
N GLU A 82 10.45 -8.06 -0.01
CA GLU A 82 10.79 -6.63 -0.04
C GLU A 82 9.86 -5.87 -0.99
N TRP A 83 9.44 -4.65 -0.63
CA TRP A 83 8.58 -3.83 -1.49
C TRP A 83 9.23 -3.50 -2.85
N SER A 84 10.54 -3.32 -2.86
CA SER A 84 11.32 -3.08 -4.08
C SER A 84 11.29 -4.26 -5.05
N GLU A 85 11.08 -5.48 -4.55
CA GLU A 85 11.03 -6.74 -5.33
C GLU A 85 9.60 -7.18 -5.64
N ARG A 86 8.60 -6.29 -5.49
CA ARG A 86 7.19 -6.62 -5.73
C ARG A 86 6.90 -7.14 -7.14
N GLY A 87 7.73 -6.81 -8.14
CA GLY A 87 7.63 -7.36 -9.51
C GLY A 87 8.05 -8.83 -9.61
N ASN A 88 8.88 -9.32 -8.68
CA ASN A 88 9.37 -10.69 -8.58
C ASN A 88 8.76 -11.44 -7.38
N PHE A 89 7.52 -11.10 -7.02
CA PHE A 89 6.88 -11.55 -5.79
C PHE A 89 6.83 -13.08 -5.66
N GLN A 90 7.32 -13.61 -4.53
CA GLN A 90 7.26 -15.04 -4.23
C GLN A 90 6.22 -15.31 -3.14
N LYS A 91 5.22 -16.14 -3.46
CA LYS A 91 4.23 -16.59 -2.49
C LYS A 91 4.90 -17.49 -1.45
N LEU A 92 4.77 -17.13 -0.18
CA LEU A 92 5.27 -17.91 0.94
C LEU A 92 4.11 -18.55 1.74
N PRO A 93 4.31 -19.76 2.27
CA PRO A 93 3.31 -20.38 3.15
C PRO A 93 2.97 -19.48 4.35
N ASN A 94 1.68 -19.36 4.68
CA ASN A 94 1.16 -18.55 5.79
C ASN A 94 1.48 -17.04 5.71
N LYS A 95 1.82 -16.51 4.53
CA LYS A 95 2.05 -15.07 4.31
C LYS A 95 1.02 -14.51 3.33
N HIS A 96 0.69 -13.22 3.50
CA HIS A 96 -0.23 -12.55 2.59
C HIS A 96 0.45 -12.27 1.25
N TYR A 97 -0.32 -12.21 0.18
CA TYR A 97 0.15 -11.86 -1.16
C TYR A 97 -0.67 -10.70 -1.75
N PRO A 98 -0.06 -9.88 -2.63
CA PRO A 98 -0.77 -8.83 -3.34
C PRO A 98 -1.97 -9.38 -4.12
N LEU A 99 -3.11 -8.74 -3.95
CA LEU A 99 -4.28 -8.92 -4.80
C LEU A 99 -4.28 -7.81 -5.85
N GLU A 100 -4.51 -8.17 -7.10
CA GLU A 100 -4.83 -7.19 -8.14
C GLU A 100 -6.19 -6.57 -7.78
N ILE A 101 -6.22 -5.24 -7.73
CA ILE A 101 -7.44 -4.47 -7.53
C ILE A 101 -7.62 -3.72 -8.82
N ASP A 102 -8.57 -4.16 -9.64
CA ASP A 102 -9.07 -3.34 -10.73
C ASP A 102 -9.91 -2.24 -10.08
N TYR A 103 -9.42 -1.01 -10.14
CA TYR A 103 -10.23 0.17 -9.87
C TYR A 103 -10.90 0.52 -11.21
N ASP A 104 -12.15 0.07 -11.41
CA ASP A 104 -13.02 0.50 -12.52
C ASP A 104 -13.32 2.01 -12.47
#